data_AF-A0A7S1T1M1-F1
#
_entry.id   AF-A0A7S1T1M1-F1
#
_cell.length_a   1.000
_cell.length_b   1.000
_cell.length_c   1.000
_cell.angle_alpha   90.00
_cell.angle_beta   90.00
_cell.angle_gamma   90.00
#
_symmetry.space_group_name_H-M   'P 1'
#
loop_
_entity.id
_entity.type
_entity.pdbx_description
1 polymer ?
#
loop_
_entity_poly.entity_id
_entity_poly.type
_entity_poly.pdbx_seq_one_letter_code
_entity_poly.pdbx_strand_id
1 'polypeptide(L)'
;MPPPEMDVGEAKELICDMCRNFYTQGWCSGSGGGISIKVGANKIVMAPSGVQKERMLPSDMYVLDGAGEVLEEPTARPPPYKPPKLSECAPLFMSAYEMRDAGAVLHSHSPAALMATILDPTATEFRITQVEMIKGIEDTGFYDECVVPIIENTARECELTDRLQAAIRAYPKANAVLVRRHGVYVWGKTWMQAKTQAECYDYLFDIAARMKAAGIDYTTGPCRPSAAEANGDHSSSKKRKLEGTAAPLAPSFVVLDIEGTTSPMTYVADVLFPYAKKALRSHLEATWTTTETQDDVSALRALAASEGGTGIPESGSPADLVEATFAYVTALMAADKKVGPLKQLQGHIWRGGFESGELAGDFYPDVAPALASLASAGVKTYIYSSGSREAQRMVFGNSKFGDLRKHLSGFFDTTSGPKVEARSYKEIQSSLGADSPASILFATDMYAEAKAAREAGWQAVLVIRPGNQPLPPEAAGIRTIHSLAELL
;
A
#
# COMPACT_ATOMS: atom_id res chain seq x y z
N MET A 1 15.03 10.82 -13.39
CA MET A 1 15.39 11.84 -12.39
C MET A 1 15.03 11.28 -11.03
N PRO A 2 15.85 11.46 -9.98
CA PRO A 2 15.36 11.22 -8.62
C PRO A 2 14.09 12.07 -8.39
N PRO A 3 13.13 11.59 -7.58
CA PRO A 3 11.96 12.41 -7.24
C PRO A 3 12.42 13.75 -6.65
N PRO A 4 11.65 14.83 -6.87
CA PRO A 4 11.98 16.12 -6.27
C PRO A 4 12.13 15.96 -4.74
N GLU A 5 13.14 16.61 -4.20
CA GLU A 5 13.42 16.61 -2.77
C GLU A 5 12.22 17.26 -2.04
N MET A 6 11.65 16.56 -1.06
CA MET A 6 10.50 17.06 -0.28
C MET A 6 10.86 18.37 0.41
N ASP A 7 10.00 19.38 0.29
CA ASP A 7 10.20 20.65 0.96
C ASP A 7 9.62 20.69 2.39
N VAL A 8 9.89 21.77 3.12
CA VAL A 8 9.43 21.93 4.52
C VAL A 8 7.91 21.99 4.61
N GLY A 9 7.23 22.61 3.65
CA GLY A 9 5.77 22.73 3.62
C GLY A 9 5.11 21.37 3.40
N GLU A 10 5.58 20.63 2.41
CA GLU A 10 5.12 19.26 2.11
C GLU A 10 5.31 18.32 3.30
N ALA A 11 6.46 18.41 3.98
CA ALA A 11 6.70 17.60 5.18
C ALA A 11 5.75 17.96 6.34
N LYS A 12 5.45 19.24 6.53
CA LYS A 12 4.49 19.67 7.56
C LYS A 12 3.09 19.13 7.28
N GLU A 13 2.63 19.15 6.03
CA GLU A 13 1.35 18.57 5.63
C GLU A 13 1.33 17.05 5.83
N LEU A 14 2.37 16.36 5.37
CA LEU A 14 2.50 14.91 5.52
C LEU A 14 2.51 14.47 6.99
N ILE A 15 3.23 15.20 7.87
CA ILE A 15 3.24 14.90 9.30
C ILE A 15 1.84 15.06 9.90
N CYS A 16 1.05 16.06 9.48
CA CYS A 16 -0.34 16.21 9.92
C CYS A 16 -1.18 14.99 9.51
N ASP A 17 -1.07 14.56 8.26
CA ASP A 17 -1.82 13.42 7.72
C ASP A 17 -1.44 12.11 8.42
N MET A 18 -0.14 11.87 8.63
CA MET A 18 0.33 10.71 9.37
C MET A 18 -0.14 10.74 10.84
N CYS A 19 -0.10 11.88 11.52
CA CYS A 19 -0.59 11.99 12.89
C CYS A 19 -2.11 11.73 12.99
N ARG A 20 -2.92 12.18 12.03
CA ARG A 20 -4.35 11.84 11.95
C ARG A 20 -4.55 10.33 11.80
N ASN A 21 -3.81 9.71 10.91
CA ASN A 21 -3.87 8.26 10.70
C ASN A 21 -3.42 7.49 11.95
N PHE A 22 -2.31 7.86 12.58
CA PHE A 22 -1.82 7.19 13.79
C PHE A 22 -2.73 7.41 15.00
N TYR A 23 -3.45 8.52 15.05
CA TYR A 23 -4.51 8.70 16.04
C TYR A 23 -5.65 7.71 15.85
N THR A 24 -6.12 7.49 14.61
CA THR A 24 -7.19 6.49 14.35
C THR A 24 -6.74 5.06 14.63
N GLN A 25 -5.44 4.77 14.51
CA GLN A 25 -4.84 3.48 14.92
C GLN A 25 -4.60 3.38 16.44
N GLY A 26 -4.77 4.46 17.20
CA GLY A 26 -4.57 4.48 18.66
C GLY A 26 -3.13 4.69 19.13
N TRP A 27 -2.22 5.04 18.23
CA TRP A 27 -0.77 5.16 18.50
C TRP A 27 -0.34 6.51 19.08
N CYS A 28 -1.05 7.58 18.71
CA CYS A 28 -0.74 8.96 19.11
C CYS A 28 -1.90 9.60 19.90
N SER A 29 -2.47 8.86 20.86
CA SER A 29 -3.60 9.33 21.69
C SER A 29 -3.13 10.18 22.89
N GLY A 30 -4.01 11.03 23.42
CA GLY A 30 -3.75 11.75 24.67
C GLY A 30 -2.57 12.73 24.64
N SER A 31 -2.26 13.32 23.47
CA SER A 31 -1.07 14.15 23.17
C SER A 31 0.28 13.42 23.11
N GLY A 32 0.29 12.11 23.35
CA GLY A 32 1.48 11.26 23.23
C GLY A 32 1.88 10.96 21.78
N GLY A 33 3.08 10.41 21.61
CA GLY A 33 3.65 10.10 20.31
C GLY A 33 4.16 11.31 19.54
N GLY A 34 4.73 11.06 18.37
CA GLY A 34 5.32 12.12 17.56
C GLY A 34 5.96 11.61 16.28
N ILE A 35 6.18 12.54 15.35
CA ILE A 35 6.78 12.28 14.06
C ILE A 35 7.74 13.42 13.77
N SER A 36 8.89 13.08 13.19
CA SER A 36 9.78 14.04 12.54
C SER A 36 10.27 13.52 11.19
N ILE A 37 10.49 14.43 10.26
CA ILE A 37 10.97 14.14 8.90
C ILE A 37 12.14 15.05 8.57
N LYS A 38 13.22 14.49 8.02
CA LYS A 38 14.37 15.21 7.47
C LYS A 38 14.06 15.62 6.03
N VAL A 39 14.23 16.90 5.73
CA VAL A 39 13.96 17.51 4.41
C VAL A 39 15.16 18.28 3.90
N GLY A 40 15.33 18.27 2.57
CA GLY A 40 16.48 18.83 1.89
C GLY A 40 17.82 18.33 2.45
N ALA A 41 18.83 19.20 2.38
CA ALA A 41 20.18 18.83 2.80
C ALA A 41 20.31 18.53 4.31
N ASN A 42 19.60 19.24 5.19
CA ASN A 42 19.78 19.07 6.64
C ASN A 42 18.73 19.75 7.55
N LYS A 43 17.45 19.87 7.14
CA LYS A 43 16.40 20.43 8.00
C LYS A 43 15.52 19.32 8.54
N ILE A 44 15.02 19.46 9.77
CA ILE A 44 14.14 18.47 10.41
C ILE A 44 12.84 19.15 10.79
N VAL A 45 11.74 18.71 10.21
CA VAL A 45 10.39 19.14 10.61
C VAL A 45 9.92 18.25 11.73
N MET A 46 9.47 18.85 12.84
CA MET A 46 9.11 18.11 14.05
C MET A 46 7.75 18.53 14.61
N ALA A 47 6.92 17.53 14.92
CA ALA A 47 5.66 17.74 15.62
C ALA A 47 5.91 18.23 17.08
N PRO A 48 5.19 19.25 17.56
CA PRO A 48 5.34 19.77 18.92
C PRO A 48 4.71 18.83 19.96
N SER A 49 5.01 19.07 21.23
CA SER A 49 4.35 18.39 22.36
C SER A 49 3.13 19.19 22.90
N GLY A 50 2.24 18.48 23.59
CA GLY A 50 1.08 19.07 24.27
C GLY A 50 -0.06 19.50 23.34
N VAL A 51 -0.06 19.04 22.08
CA VAL A 51 -1.13 19.26 21.10
C VAL A 51 -1.91 17.99 20.83
N GLN A 52 -3.16 18.15 20.41
CA GLN A 52 -3.97 17.08 19.82
C GLN A 52 -3.41 16.76 18.43
N LYS A 53 -2.68 15.64 18.32
CA LYS A 53 -1.89 15.28 17.13
C LYS A 53 -2.75 15.18 15.87
N GLU A 54 -3.98 14.72 16.02
CA GLU A 54 -4.98 14.58 14.96
C GLU A 54 -5.59 15.91 14.49
N ARG A 55 -5.38 17.00 15.24
CA ARG A 55 -5.88 18.35 14.92
C ARG A 55 -4.76 19.36 14.70
N MET A 56 -3.52 18.87 14.64
CA MET A 56 -2.34 19.66 14.37
C MET A 56 -2.42 20.28 12.96
N LEU A 57 -1.98 21.53 12.86
CA LEU A 57 -1.83 22.25 11.61
C LEU A 57 -0.34 22.38 11.25
N PRO A 58 0.00 22.57 9.97
CA PRO A 58 1.38 22.83 9.55
C PRO A 58 2.08 23.96 10.31
N SER A 59 1.33 25.01 10.68
CA SER A 59 1.84 26.17 11.44
C SER A 59 2.15 25.89 12.91
N ASP A 60 1.78 24.71 13.42
CA ASP A 60 2.06 24.31 14.80
C ASP A 60 3.44 23.62 14.94
N MET A 61 4.16 23.36 13.83
CA MET A 61 5.40 22.57 13.83
C MET A 61 6.67 23.40 13.97
N TYR A 62 7.70 22.76 14.52
CA TYR A 62 9.06 23.29 14.56
C TYR A 62 9.85 22.86 13.34
N VAL A 63 10.80 23.70 12.91
CA VAL A 63 11.85 23.32 11.98
C VAL A 63 13.19 23.45 12.70
N LEU A 64 13.96 22.38 12.72
CA LEU A 64 15.29 22.31 13.32
C LEU A 64 16.35 22.17 12.23
N ASP A 65 17.59 22.51 12.54
CA ASP A 65 18.75 22.12 11.74
C ASP A 65 19.21 20.68 12.09
N GLY A 66 20.24 20.20 11.40
CA GLY A 66 20.78 18.86 11.67
C GLY A 66 21.56 18.72 12.97
N ALA A 67 21.81 19.80 13.71
CA ALA A 67 22.31 19.76 15.09
C ALA A 67 21.15 19.77 16.12
N GLY A 68 19.91 19.92 15.67
CA GLY A 68 18.72 19.98 16.51
C GLY A 68 18.39 21.38 17.02
N GLU A 69 19.07 22.42 16.53
CA GLU A 69 18.81 23.81 16.91
C GLU A 69 17.58 24.35 16.15
N VAL A 70 16.76 25.16 16.83
CA VAL A 70 15.50 25.66 16.27
C VAL A 70 15.76 26.73 15.21
N LEU A 71 15.30 26.47 13.99
CA LEU A 71 15.29 27.42 12.87
C LEU A 71 13.96 28.15 12.73
N GLU A 72 12.85 27.47 13.03
CA GLU A 72 11.49 28.00 12.93
C GLU A 72 10.65 27.52 14.11
N GLU A 73 9.94 28.46 14.75
CA GLU A 73 8.99 28.20 15.83
C GLU A 73 7.53 28.28 15.34
N PRO A 74 6.59 27.59 16.02
CA PRO A 74 5.16 27.68 15.72
C PRO A 74 4.65 29.12 15.81
N THR A 75 3.74 29.48 14.91
CA THR A 75 3.11 30.80 14.97
C THR A 75 2.15 30.86 16.16
N ALA A 76 2.37 31.78 17.09
CA ALA A 76 1.51 31.94 18.26
C ALA A 76 0.07 32.31 17.82
N ARG A 77 -0.89 31.46 18.20
CA ARG A 77 -2.32 31.80 18.06
C ARG A 77 -2.65 32.95 19.03
N PRO A 78 -3.62 33.83 18.69
CA PRO A 78 -4.00 34.92 19.58
C PRO A 78 -4.44 34.39 20.96
N PRO A 79 -4.32 35.19 22.04
CA PRO A 79 -4.74 34.78 23.38
C PRO A 79 -6.17 34.19 23.39
N PRO A 80 -6.45 33.14 24.18
CA PRO A 80 -5.68 32.61 25.33
C PRO A 80 -4.72 31.45 25.00
N TYR A 81 -4.48 31.14 23.73
CA TYR A 81 -3.66 29.99 23.33
C TYR A 81 -2.17 30.24 23.58
N LYS A 82 -1.49 29.26 24.19
CA LYS A 82 -0.02 29.26 24.32
C LYS A 82 0.58 28.58 23.08
N PRO A 83 1.72 29.06 22.56
CA PRO A 83 2.42 28.34 21.50
C PRO A 83 2.74 26.91 21.97
N PRO A 84 2.61 25.91 21.08
CA PRO A 84 3.08 24.55 21.36
C PRO A 84 4.55 24.55 21.78
N LYS A 85 4.96 23.56 22.58
CA LYS A 85 6.36 23.42 22.99
C LYS A 85 7.08 22.43 22.09
N LEU A 86 8.38 22.60 21.93
CA LEU A 86 9.22 21.57 21.32
C LEU A 86 9.09 20.28 22.13
N SER A 87 9.08 19.14 21.43
CA SER A 87 8.91 17.84 22.06
C SER A 87 10.11 17.46 22.93
N GLU A 88 9.86 16.88 24.11
CA GLU A 88 10.93 16.28 24.93
C GLU A 88 11.56 15.06 24.23
N CYS A 89 10.89 14.49 23.23
CA CYS A 89 11.45 13.48 22.33
C CYS A 89 12.51 14.04 21.37
N ALA A 90 12.72 15.35 21.27
CA ALA A 90 13.64 15.92 20.27
C ALA A 90 15.05 15.31 20.35
N PRO A 91 15.73 15.23 21.51
CA PRO A 91 17.06 14.60 21.61
C PRO A 91 17.06 13.10 21.25
N LEU A 92 15.94 12.41 21.50
CA LEU A 92 15.76 11.00 21.13
C LEU A 92 15.65 10.83 19.61
N PHE A 93 14.92 11.72 18.94
CA PHE A 93 14.79 11.73 17.49
C PHE A 93 16.12 12.09 16.83
N MET A 94 16.83 13.11 17.34
CA MET A 94 18.16 13.50 16.87
C MET A 94 19.16 12.35 16.93
N SER A 95 19.10 11.52 17.98
CA SER A 95 19.97 10.33 18.09
C SER A 95 19.81 9.36 16.92
N ALA A 96 18.59 9.17 16.39
CA ALA A 96 18.37 8.35 15.20
C ALA A 96 18.87 9.03 13.91
N TYR A 97 18.71 10.34 13.78
CA TYR A 97 19.27 11.09 12.65
C TYR A 97 20.79 11.00 12.59
N GLU A 98 21.46 11.18 13.73
CA GLU A 98 22.92 11.18 13.84
C GLU A 98 23.52 9.78 13.70
N MET A 99 22.96 8.79 14.40
CA MET A 99 23.58 7.46 14.54
C MET A 99 23.09 6.44 13.52
N ARG A 100 22.01 6.76 12.79
CA ARG A 100 21.41 5.88 11.79
C ARG A 100 21.18 6.52 10.45
N ASP A 101 21.50 7.81 10.29
CA ASP A 101 21.20 8.55 9.07
C ASP A 101 19.72 8.34 8.69
N ALA A 102 18.84 8.55 9.66
CA ALA A 102 17.41 8.45 9.43
C ALA A 102 16.94 9.57 8.48
N GLY A 103 15.90 9.29 7.71
CA GLY A 103 15.09 10.28 7.00
C GLY A 103 13.81 10.62 7.75
N ALA A 104 13.33 9.73 8.63
CA ALA A 104 12.18 10.00 9.49
C ALA A 104 12.25 9.18 10.78
N VAL A 105 11.64 9.71 11.84
CA VAL A 105 11.54 9.07 13.15
C VAL A 105 10.11 9.18 13.67
N LEU A 106 9.59 8.08 14.19
CA LEU A 106 8.23 7.94 14.71
C LEU A 106 8.29 7.49 16.17
N HIS A 107 7.37 8.01 16.97
CA HIS A 107 7.13 7.57 18.33
C HIS A 107 5.66 7.20 18.49
N SER A 108 5.42 5.97 18.95
CA SER A 108 4.09 5.42 19.19
C SER A 108 3.95 4.99 20.64
N HIS A 109 2.79 5.30 21.22
CA HIS A 109 2.34 4.82 22.54
C HIS A 109 1.31 3.70 22.38
N SER A 110 1.37 2.95 21.28
CA SER A 110 0.45 1.85 21.00
C SER A 110 0.36 0.88 22.19
N PRO A 111 -0.86 0.42 22.55
CA PRO A 111 -1.03 -0.65 23.52
C PRO A 111 -0.24 -1.91 23.18
N ALA A 112 -0.09 -2.24 21.89
CA ALA A 112 0.67 -3.40 21.45
C ALA A 112 2.15 -3.25 21.81
N ALA A 113 2.77 -2.11 21.47
CA ALA A 113 4.15 -1.79 21.83
C ALA A 113 4.37 -1.85 23.35
N LEU A 114 3.47 -1.26 24.12
CA LEU A 114 3.51 -1.33 25.58
C LEU A 114 3.46 -2.79 26.07
N MET A 115 2.49 -3.57 25.57
CA MET A 115 2.30 -4.97 25.96
C MET A 115 3.53 -5.82 25.64
N ALA A 116 4.15 -5.65 24.47
CA ALA A 116 5.38 -6.34 24.10
C ALA A 116 6.49 -6.16 25.15
N THR A 117 6.60 -4.99 25.76
CA THR A 117 7.61 -4.73 26.81
C THR A 117 7.37 -5.43 28.13
N ILE A 118 6.18 -5.98 28.35
CA ILE A 118 5.79 -6.62 29.62
C ILE A 118 5.33 -8.07 29.46
N LEU A 119 5.37 -8.61 28.23
CA LEU A 119 5.13 -10.05 28.00
C LEU A 119 6.09 -10.88 28.85
N ASP A 120 7.35 -10.48 28.91
CA ASP A 120 8.34 -10.99 29.88
C ASP A 120 8.94 -9.79 30.64
N PRO A 121 8.60 -9.61 31.94
CA PRO A 121 9.13 -8.52 32.75
C PRO A 121 10.66 -8.54 32.92
N THR A 122 11.31 -9.67 32.65
CA THR A 122 12.77 -9.83 32.78
C THR A 122 13.53 -9.66 31.47
N ALA A 123 12.82 -9.67 30.34
CA ALA A 123 13.45 -9.56 29.03
C ALA A 123 14.02 -8.15 28.80
N THR A 124 15.23 -8.10 28.26
CA THR A 124 15.92 -6.87 27.83
C THR A 124 15.68 -6.56 26.34
N GLU A 125 14.96 -7.44 25.65
CA GLU A 125 14.65 -7.34 24.23
C GLU A 125 13.37 -8.12 23.92
N PHE A 126 12.63 -7.65 22.93
CA PHE A 126 11.53 -8.37 22.32
C PHE A 126 12.07 -9.19 21.15
N ARG A 127 11.65 -10.46 21.05
CA ARG A 127 12.03 -11.39 19.98
C ARG A 127 10.79 -12.02 19.39
N ILE A 128 10.73 -12.13 18.07
CA ILE A 128 9.69 -12.88 17.36
C ILE A 128 10.26 -13.44 16.06
N THR A 129 9.83 -14.62 15.65
CA THR A 129 10.27 -15.25 14.40
C THR A 129 9.08 -15.85 13.64
N GLN A 130 9.25 -16.07 12.33
CA GLN A 130 8.30 -16.80 11.50
C GLN A 130 6.88 -16.23 11.51
N VAL A 131 6.81 -14.89 11.53
CA VAL A 131 5.60 -14.11 11.31
C VAL A 131 5.81 -13.23 10.07
N GLU A 132 4.87 -13.25 9.12
CA GLU A 132 5.01 -12.62 7.79
C GLU A 132 5.43 -11.14 7.86
N MET A 133 4.91 -10.41 8.84
CA MET A 133 5.16 -8.97 8.99
C MET A 133 6.62 -8.62 9.32
N ILE A 134 7.46 -9.59 9.67
CA ILE A 134 8.92 -9.39 9.81
C ILE A 134 9.52 -8.84 8.52
N LYS A 135 9.04 -9.26 7.34
CA LYS A 135 9.57 -8.84 6.03
C LYS A 135 9.46 -7.34 5.76
N GLY A 136 8.61 -6.62 6.50
CA GLY A 136 8.53 -5.17 6.40
C GLY A 136 9.58 -4.43 7.24
N ILE A 137 10.43 -5.15 7.99
CA ILE A 137 11.57 -4.60 8.71
C ILE A 137 12.82 -4.66 7.82
N GLU A 138 13.58 -3.56 7.78
CA GLU A 138 14.79 -3.44 6.95
C GLU A 138 15.75 -4.62 7.15
N ASP A 139 16.25 -5.15 6.03
CA ASP A 139 17.21 -6.26 5.98
C ASP A 139 16.79 -7.55 6.72
N THR A 140 15.48 -7.82 6.80
CA THR A 140 14.94 -9.07 7.39
C THR A 140 13.94 -9.79 6.48
N GLY A 141 13.90 -11.11 6.59
CA GLY A 141 12.95 -12.01 5.90
C GLY A 141 12.14 -12.86 6.87
N PHE A 142 11.22 -13.67 6.34
CA PHE A 142 10.28 -14.47 7.15
C PHE A 142 10.96 -15.40 8.18
N TYR A 143 12.07 -16.02 7.78
CA TYR A 143 12.81 -16.96 8.64
C TYR A 143 13.80 -16.27 9.59
N ASP A 144 13.97 -14.95 9.46
CA ASP A 144 14.80 -14.20 10.39
C ASP A 144 14.06 -14.00 11.72
N GLU A 145 14.84 -13.68 12.74
CA GLU A 145 14.33 -13.27 14.03
C GLU A 145 14.32 -11.74 14.08
N CYS A 146 13.15 -11.17 14.34
CA CYS A 146 13.00 -9.76 14.63
C CYS A 146 13.34 -9.51 16.09
N VAL A 147 14.37 -8.71 16.35
CA VAL A 147 14.87 -8.39 17.69
C VAL A 147 14.79 -6.87 17.91
N VAL A 148 14.06 -6.46 18.95
CA VAL A 148 13.89 -5.05 19.31
C VAL A 148 14.35 -4.85 20.76
N PRO A 149 15.40 -4.05 21.04
CA PRO A 149 15.84 -3.80 22.41
C PRO A 149 14.77 -3.10 23.25
N ILE A 150 14.70 -3.46 24.53
CA ILE A 150 13.81 -2.83 25.52
C ILE A 150 14.67 -2.07 26.53
N ILE A 151 14.46 -0.76 26.63
CA ILE A 151 15.07 0.07 27.67
C ILE A 151 14.09 0.38 28.80
N GLU A 152 14.61 0.52 30.02
CA GLU A 152 13.80 0.92 31.17
C GLU A 152 13.38 2.38 31.07
N ASN A 153 12.10 2.65 31.35
CA ASN A 153 11.55 3.99 31.37
C ASN A 153 12.13 4.83 32.51
N THR A 154 12.10 6.14 32.36
CA THR A 154 12.53 7.14 33.35
C THR A 154 11.41 8.15 33.58
N ALA A 155 11.48 8.92 34.67
CA ALA A 155 10.45 9.93 34.96
C ALA A 155 10.46 11.10 33.96
N ARG A 156 11.59 11.31 33.27
CA ARG A 156 11.78 12.35 32.26
C ARG A 156 12.37 11.74 30.99
N GLU A 157 11.82 12.11 29.82
CA GLU A 157 12.26 11.56 28.53
C GLU A 157 13.70 11.95 28.18
N CYS A 158 14.17 13.12 28.62
CA CYS A 158 15.55 13.54 28.39
C CYS A 158 16.60 12.62 29.05
N GLU A 159 16.21 11.84 30.06
CA GLU A 159 17.09 10.85 30.71
C GLU A 159 17.14 9.52 29.93
N LEU A 160 16.27 9.33 28.93
CA LEU A 160 16.28 8.16 28.06
C LEU A 160 17.36 8.25 26.98
N THR A 161 17.86 9.44 26.65
CA THR A 161 18.75 9.64 25.49
C THR A 161 19.98 8.76 25.53
N ASP A 162 20.71 8.71 26.65
CA ASP A 162 21.91 7.89 26.78
C ASP A 162 21.59 6.39 26.64
N ARG A 163 20.46 5.93 27.21
CA ARG A 163 20.00 4.53 27.13
C ARG A 163 19.59 4.17 25.71
N LEU A 164 18.87 5.06 25.04
CA LEU A 164 18.47 4.90 23.64
C LEU A 164 19.71 4.80 22.76
N GLN A 165 20.67 5.71 22.90
CA GLN A 165 21.90 5.69 22.12
C GLN A 165 22.75 4.43 22.40
N ALA A 166 22.78 3.95 23.64
CA ALA A 166 23.44 2.69 23.99
C ALA A 166 22.75 1.49 23.31
N ALA A 167 21.41 1.44 23.33
CA ALA A 167 20.64 0.40 22.65
C ALA A 167 20.85 0.45 21.13
N ILE A 168 20.81 1.65 20.53
CA ILE A 168 21.17 1.86 19.12
C ILE A 168 22.58 1.30 18.87
N ARG A 169 23.61 1.64 19.65
CA ARG A 169 24.97 1.07 19.43
C ARG A 169 25.02 -0.45 19.53
N ALA A 170 24.33 -1.04 20.50
CA ALA A 170 24.35 -2.48 20.74
C ALA A 170 23.56 -3.28 19.68
N TYR A 171 22.54 -2.68 19.07
CA TYR A 171 21.65 -3.33 18.11
C TYR A 171 21.74 -2.63 16.73
N PRO A 172 22.82 -2.86 15.94
CA PRO A 172 23.04 -2.20 14.65
C PRO A 172 21.96 -2.50 13.61
N LYS A 173 21.33 -3.68 13.69
CA LYS A 173 20.27 -4.14 12.78
C LYS A 173 18.86 -3.74 13.20
N ALA A 174 18.67 -3.22 14.41
CA ALA A 174 17.35 -2.81 14.85
C ALA A 174 17.03 -1.42 14.30
N ASN A 175 15.79 -1.25 13.84
CA ASN A 175 15.23 0.05 13.41
C ASN A 175 14.25 0.63 14.44
N ALA A 176 14.21 0.03 15.63
CA ALA A 176 13.35 0.44 16.70
C ALA A 176 13.98 0.20 18.08
N VAL A 177 13.51 0.96 19.08
CA VAL A 177 13.76 0.71 20.49
C VAL A 177 12.45 0.82 21.26
N LEU A 178 12.14 -0.20 22.05
CA LEU A 178 11.01 -0.22 22.98
C LEU A 178 11.39 0.43 24.31
N VAL A 179 10.46 1.17 24.90
CA VAL A 179 10.58 1.75 26.23
C VAL A 179 9.55 1.09 27.14
N ARG A 180 10.01 0.47 28.23
CA ARG A 180 9.15 -0.37 29.09
C ARG A 180 7.96 0.40 29.62
N ARG A 181 6.75 -0.16 29.48
CA ARG A 181 5.47 0.46 29.91
C ARG A 181 5.20 1.84 29.30
N HIS A 182 5.79 2.15 28.14
CA HIS A 182 5.64 3.45 27.48
C HIS A 182 5.25 3.28 26.01
N GLY A 183 6.14 2.75 25.18
CA GLY A 183 5.94 2.76 23.74
C GLY A 183 7.20 2.40 22.96
N VAL A 184 7.29 2.85 21.72
CA VAL A 184 8.38 2.51 20.80
C VAL A 184 8.87 3.74 20.02
N TYR A 185 10.17 3.82 19.77
CA TYR A 185 10.79 4.72 18.80
C TYR A 185 11.19 3.92 17.58
N VAL A 186 10.80 4.36 16.38
CA VAL A 186 11.05 3.68 15.10
C VAL A 186 11.63 4.67 14.11
N TRP A 187 12.62 4.28 13.31
CA TRP A 187 13.22 5.14 12.29
C TRP A 187 13.45 4.41 10.98
N GLY A 188 13.53 5.17 9.88
CA GLY A 188 13.86 4.67 8.55
C GLY A 188 14.58 5.73 7.73
N LYS A 189 15.23 5.31 6.63
CA LYS A 189 15.90 6.16 5.64
C LYS A 189 14.95 7.11 4.93
N THR A 190 13.67 6.75 4.87
CA THR A 190 12.59 7.60 4.35
C THR A 190 11.40 7.55 5.30
N TRP A 191 10.49 8.52 5.18
CA TRP A 191 9.22 8.49 5.92
C TRP A 191 8.36 7.26 5.59
N MET A 192 8.40 6.79 4.33
CA MET A 192 7.70 5.58 3.89
C MET A 192 8.23 4.36 4.62
N GLN A 193 9.56 4.19 4.65
CA GLN A 193 10.18 3.08 5.36
C GLN A 193 9.92 3.15 6.86
N ALA A 194 10.05 4.33 7.49
CA ALA A 194 9.76 4.50 8.91
C ALA A 194 8.30 4.11 9.23
N LYS A 195 7.35 4.54 8.40
CA LYS A 195 5.92 4.19 8.53
C LYS A 195 5.67 2.69 8.37
N THR A 196 6.17 2.08 7.29
CA THR A 196 6.02 0.64 7.03
C THR A 196 6.53 -0.18 8.20
N GLN A 197 7.73 0.14 8.69
CA GLN A 197 8.32 -0.57 9.83
C GLN A 197 7.51 -0.37 11.11
N ALA A 198 6.99 0.83 11.38
CA ALA A 198 6.15 1.06 12.55
C ALA A 198 4.86 0.21 12.52
N GLU A 199 4.21 0.10 11.35
CA GLU A 199 3.03 -0.77 11.16
C GLU A 199 3.37 -2.25 11.33
N CYS A 200 4.51 -2.69 10.79
CA CYS A 200 4.99 -4.05 10.98
C CYS A 200 5.33 -4.35 12.44
N TYR A 201 6.07 -3.48 13.11
CA TYR A 201 6.40 -3.64 14.53
C TYR A 201 5.13 -3.71 15.39
N ASP A 202 4.18 -2.79 15.18
CA ASP A 202 2.93 -2.79 15.96
C ASP A 202 2.15 -4.10 15.80
N TYR A 203 2.04 -4.60 14.56
CA TYR A 203 1.45 -5.91 14.29
C TYR A 203 2.19 -7.04 15.01
N LEU A 204 3.53 -7.06 14.92
CA LEU A 204 4.37 -8.09 15.55
C LEU A 204 4.22 -8.09 17.07
N PHE A 205 4.08 -6.91 17.68
CA PHE A 205 3.82 -6.76 19.10
C PHE A 205 2.43 -7.29 19.48
N ASP A 206 1.38 -6.94 18.73
CA ASP A 206 0.01 -7.39 18.98
C ASP A 206 -0.12 -8.91 18.83
N ILE A 207 0.41 -9.48 17.74
CA ILE A 207 0.31 -10.92 17.51
C ILE A 207 1.13 -11.73 18.51
N ALA A 208 2.31 -11.25 18.95
CA ALA A 208 3.07 -11.90 20.02
C ALA A 208 2.28 -11.95 21.33
N ALA A 209 1.59 -10.86 21.68
CA ALA A 209 0.73 -10.83 22.86
C ALA A 209 -0.43 -11.83 22.75
N ARG A 210 -1.06 -11.94 21.57
CA ARG A 210 -2.14 -12.91 21.30
C ARG A 210 -1.65 -14.34 21.29
N MET A 211 -0.50 -14.62 20.67
CA MET A 211 0.14 -15.94 20.67
C MET A 211 0.43 -16.38 22.11
N LYS A 212 1.06 -15.52 22.91
CA LYS A 212 1.34 -15.81 24.32
C LYS A 212 0.05 -16.07 25.11
N ALA A 213 -0.99 -15.26 24.92
CA ALA A 213 -2.29 -15.46 25.56
C ALA A 213 -2.95 -16.79 25.15
N ALA A 214 -2.71 -17.26 23.93
CA ALA A 214 -3.16 -18.55 23.43
C ALA A 214 -2.24 -19.74 23.81
N GLY A 215 -1.16 -19.50 24.56
CA GLY A 215 -0.18 -20.53 24.94
C GLY A 215 0.78 -20.93 23.81
N ILE A 216 0.91 -20.11 22.77
CA ILE A 216 1.82 -20.31 21.64
C ILE A 216 3.11 -19.51 21.90
N ASP A 217 4.25 -20.18 21.80
CA ASP A 217 5.56 -19.52 21.88
C ASP A 217 5.87 -18.81 20.55
N TYR A 218 5.92 -17.48 20.60
CA TYR A 218 6.19 -16.60 19.45
C TYR A 218 7.69 -16.45 19.16
N THR A 219 8.56 -17.00 20.01
CA THR A 219 10.02 -17.00 19.81
C THR A 219 10.51 -18.27 19.12
N THR A 220 9.65 -19.29 18.98
CA THR A 220 9.98 -20.55 18.33
C THR A 220 9.12 -20.78 17.08
N GLY A 221 9.77 -21.08 15.97
CA GLY A 221 9.09 -21.48 14.74
C GLY A 221 8.42 -22.87 14.84
N PRO A 222 7.39 -23.18 14.03
CA PRO A 222 6.87 -24.55 13.93
C PRO A 222 7.97 -25.53 13.57
N CYS A 223 7.93 -26.72 14.18
CA CYS A 223 8.88 -27.79 13.91
C CYS A 223 8.92 -28.07 12.41
N ARG A 224 10.09 -27.92 11.77
CA ARG A 224 10.28 -28.31 10.36
C ARG A 224 9.84 -29.78 10.22
N PRO A 225 9.13 -30.18 9.15
CA PRO A 225 9.08 -31.58 8.77
C PRO A 225 10.53 -32.09 8.71
N SER A 226 10.82 -33.14 9.47
CA SER A 226 12.19 -33.65 9.58
C SER A 226 12.73 -33.99 8.19
N ALA A 227 14.04 -33.81 7.99
CA ALA A 227 14.76 -34.10 6.75
C ALA A 227 14.72 -35.58 6.28
N ALA A 228 13.82 -36.40 6.83
CA ALA A 228 13.64 -37.81 6.50
C ALA A 228 12.81 -38.05 5.22
N GLU A 229 12.11 -37.05 4.68
CA GLU A 229 11.46 -37.15 3.36
C GLU A 229 12.35 -36.65 2.21
N ALA A 230 13.59 -36.23 2.51
CA ALA A 230 14.51 -35.61 1.56
C ALA A 230 15.64 -36.52 1.03
N ASN A 231 15.68 -37.81 1.39
CA ASN A 231 16.73 -38.73 0.95
C ASN A 231 16.20 -39.90 0.12
N GLY A 232 15.91 -39.62 -1.15
CA GLY A 232 16.07 -40.58 -2.25
C GLY A 232 17.54 -40.59 -2.67
N ASP A 233 18.20 -41.71 -2.40
CA ASP A 233 19.62 -42.03 -2.58
C ASP A 233 20.25 -41.55 -3.90
N HIS A 234 21.26 -40.68 -3.83
CA HIS A 234 22.17 -40.34 -4.94
C HIS A 234 23.64 -40.36 -4.51
N SER A 235 24.13 -41.56 -4.24
CA SER A 235 25.57 -41.85 -4.32
C SER A 235 26.03 -41.99 -5.78
N SER A 236 26.91 -41.07 -6.17
CA SER A 236 27.87 -41.14 -7.28
C SER A 236 27.32 -41.10 -8.71
N SER A 237 27.63 -40.03 -9.45
CA SER A 237 28.32 -40.09 -10.75
C SER A 237 28.26 -38.75 -11.50
N LYS A 238 29.45 -38.16 -11.67
CA LYS A 238 29.90 -37.39 -12.86
C LYS A 238 29.03 -36.23 -13.36
N LYS A 239 29.63 -35.04 -13.23
CA LYS A 239 29.48 -33.88 -14.12
C LYS A 239 28.93 -34.27 -15.50
N ARG A 240 27.68 -33.91 -15.77
CA ARG A 240 27.15 -33.84 -17.13
C ARG A 240 26.40 -32.53 -17.27
N LYS A 241 26.98 -31.66 -18.08
CA LYS A 241 26.40 -30.42 -18.60
C LYS A 241 25.21 -30.85 -19.47
N LEU A 242 23.98 -30.59 -19.02
CA LEU A 242 22.79 -30.72 -19.85
C LEU A 242 21.90 -29.50 -19.62
N GLU A 243 21.82 -28.69 -20.68
CA GLU A 243 20.65 -27.87 -20.97
C GLU A 243 19.43 -28.81 -21.01
N GLY A 244 18.45 -28.54 -20.16
CA GLY A 244 17.24 -29.36 -20.01
C GLY A 244 16.22 -28.58 -19.19
N THR A 245 15.18 -28.13 -19.87
CA THR A 245 14.03 -27.40 -19.34
C THR A 245 13.43 -28.08 -18.11
N ALA A 246 13.62 -27.49 -16.93
CA ALA A 246 12.87 -27.86 -15.73
C ALA A 246 11.38 -27.57 -15.98
N ALA A 247 10.52 -28.54 -15.67
CA ALA A 247 9.08 -28.28 -15.64
C ALA A 247 8.80 -27.09 -14.68
N PRO A 248 7.95 -26.13 -15.06
CA PRO A 248 7.68 -24.98 -14.21
C PRO A 248 7.12 -25.43 -12.87
N LEU A 249 7.63 -24.85 -11.78
CA LEU A 249 7.08 -25.02 -10.44
C LEU A 249 5.59 -24.63 -10.46
N ALA A 250 4.73 -25.40 -9.80
CA ALA A 250 3.32 -25.04 -9.67
C ALA A 250 3.20 -23.68 -8.93
N PRO A 251 2.41 -22.72 -9.45
CA PRO A 251 2.32 -21.39 -8.85
C PRO A 251 1.53 -21.42 -7.54
N SER A 252 2.03 -20.73 -6.51
CA SER A 252 1.30 -20.48 -5.26
C SER A 252 0.41 -19.23 -5.35
N PHE A 253 0.73 -18.35 -6.29
CA PHE A 253 0.01 -17.11 -6.57
C PHE A 253 -0.33 -17.03 -8.05
N VAL A 254 -1.57 -16.66 -8.36
CA VAL A 254 -1.99 -16.33 -9.72
C VAL A 254 -2.47 -14.88 -9.74
N VAL A 255 -1.92 -14.09 -10.64
CA VAL A 255 -2.34 -12.71 -10.87
C VAL A 255 -2.95 -12.64 -12.26
N LEU A 256 -4.17 -12.13 -12.37
CA LEU A 256 -4.92 -12.06 -13.61
C LEU A 256 -5.10 -10.61 -14.05
N ASP A 257 -4.93 -10.35 -15.34
CA ASP A 257 -5.47 -9.17 -15.99
C ASP A 257 -7.00 -9.28 -16.20
N ILE A 258 -7.64 -8.16 -16.54
CA ILE A 258 -9.09 -8.10 -16.80
C ILE A 258 -9.38 -8.13 -18.30
N GLU A 259 -9.07 -7.05 -19.00
CA GLU A 259 -9.44 -6.85 -20.41
C GLU A 259 -8.68 -7.85 -21.28
N GLY A 260 -9.38 -8.54 -22.18
CA GLY A 260 -8.77 -9.57 -23.04
C GLY A 260 -8.37 -10.86 -22.31
N THR A 261 -8.55 -10.94 -20.98
CA THR A 261 -8.11 -12.07 -20.14
C THR A 261 -9.28 -12.73 -19.41
N THR A 262 -9.90 -12.03 -18.44
CA THR A 262 -11.12 -12.48 -17.76
C THR A 262 -12.39 -11.93 -18.41
N SER A 263 -12.28 -10.76 -19.05
CA SER A 263 -13.40 -10.04 -19.64
C SER A 263 -13.10 -9.66 -21.10
N PRO A 264 -14.12 -9.54 -21.97
CA PRO A 264 -13.92 -9.07 -23.33
C PRO A 264 -13.23 -7.70 -23.37
N MET A 265 -12.26 -7.51 -24.27
CA MET A 265 -11.61 -6.21 -24.48
C MET A 265 -12.61 -5.09 -24.80
N THR A 266 -13.76 -5.44 -25.37
CA THR A 266 -14.81 -4.50 -25.72
C THR A 266 -15.68 -4.10 -24.55
N TYR A 267 -15.63 -4.78 -23.40
CA TYR A 267 -16.58 -4.52 -22.29
C TYR A 267 -16.54 -3.06 -21.80
N VAL A 268 -15.34 -2.49 -21.65
CA VAL A 268 -15.22 -1.09 -21.22
C VAL A 268 -15.77 -0.13 -22.27
N ALA A 269 -15.40 -0.34 -23.53
CA ALA A 269 -15.77 0.52 -24.66
C ALA A 269 -17.26 0.42 -25.05
N ASP A 270 -17.83 -0.78 -24.98
CA ASP A 270 -19.17 -1.07 -25.49
C ASP A 270 -20.24 -1.08 -24.38
N VAL A 271 -19.85 -1.22 -23.11
CA VAL A 271 -20.78 -1.28 -21.98
C VAL A 271 -20.55 -0.14 -21.00
N LEU A 272 -19.36 -0.03 -20.40
CA LEU A 272 -19.12 0.92 -19.31
C LEU A 272 -19.16 2.38 -19.77
N PHE A 273 -18.46 2.73 -20.86
CA PHE A 273 -18.47 4.11 -21.37
C PHE A 273 -19.86 4.54 -21.90
N PRO A 274 -20.58 3.71 -22.69
CA PRO A 274 -21.94 4.05 -23.10
C PRO A 274 -22.90 4.20 -21.93
N TYR A 275 -22.79 3.36 -20.89
CA TYR A 275 -23.59 3.50 -19.67
C TYR A 275 -23.30 4.83 -18.97
N ALA A 276 -22.03 5.17 -18.76
CA ALA A 276 -21.66 6.45 -18.12
C ALA A 276 -22.25 7.64 -18.88
N LYS A 277 -22.19 7.63 -20.22
CA LYS A 277 -22.76 8.69 -21.05
C LYS A 277 -24.28 8.80 -20.90
N LYS A 278 -24.97 7.66 -20.84
CA LYS A 278 -26.44 7.59 -20.68
C LYS A 278 -26.87 8.04 -19.28
N ALA A 279 -26.17 7.61 -18.24
CA ALA A 279 -26.52 7.82 -16.84
C ALA A 279 -26.01 9.15 -16.25
N LEU A 280 -25.08 9.84 -16.93
CA LEU A 280 -24.44 11.07 -16.46
C LEU A 280 -25.46 12.12 -15.97
N ARG A 281 -26.48 12.41 -16.77
CA ARG A 281 -27.48 13.44 -16.44
C ARG A 281 -28.26 13.09 -15.18
N SER A 282 -28.86 11.90 -15.16
CA SER A 282 -29.65 11.42 -14.03
C SER A 282 -28.82 11.30 -12.76
N HIS A 283 -27.55 10.91 -12.87
CA HIS A 283 -26.63 10.87 -11.75
C HIS A 283 -26.41 12.27 -11.18
N LEU A 284 -25.98 13.23 -12.00
CA LEU A 284 -25.75 14.61 -11.57
C LEU A 284 -27.01 15.21 -10.93
N GLU A 285 -28.19 15.03 -11.52
CA GLU A 285 -29.45 15.54 -10.97
C GLU A 285 -29.80 14.90 -9.62
N ALA A 286 -29.58 13.60 -9.45
CA ALA A 286 -29.92 12.87 -8.23
C ALA A 286 -28.93 13.13 -7.08
N THR A 287 -27.64 13.28 -7.39
CA THR A 287 -26.57 13.35 -6.40
C THR A 287 -25.98 14.75 -6.24
N TRP A 288 -26.51 15.76 -6.93
CA TRP A 288 -25.93 17.12 -6.95
C TRP A 288 -25.60 17.68 -5.57
N THR A 289 -26.48 17.46 -4.59
CA THR A 289 -26.31 18.03 -3.23
C THR A 289 -25.37 17.22 -2.34
N THR A 290 -24.89 16.07 -2.79
CA THR A 290 -23.95 15.23 -2.03
C THR A 290 -22.54 15.82 -2.07
N THR A 291 -21.78 15.60 -1.01
CA THR A 291 -20.37 16.03 -0.94
C THR A 291 -19.54 15.39 -2.06
N GLU A 292 -19.75 14.10 -2.34
CA GLU A 292 -19.01 13.36 -3.38
C GLU A 292 -19.17 13.99 -4.77
N THR A 293 -20.40 14.30 -5.18
CA THR A 293 -20.63 14.96 -6.47
C THR A 293 -20.12 16.40 -6.49
N GLN A 294 -20.18 17.13 -5.37
CA GLN A 294 -19.59 18.46 -5.29
C GLN A 294 -18.06 18.44 -5.42
N ASP A 295 -17.40 17.43 -4.85
CA ASP A 295 -15.95 17.23 -4.98
C ASP A 295 -15.57 16.89 -6.44
N ASP A 296 -16.33 16.00 -7.11
CA ASP A 296 -16.14 15.69 -8.53
C ASP A 296 -16.25 16.94 -9.41
N VAL A 297 -17.30 17.74 -9.18
CA VAL A 297 -17.55 18.98 -9.94
C VAL A 297 -16.45 20.01 -9.68
N SER A 298 -15.96 20.11 -8.43
CA SER A 298 -14.82 20.97 -8.08
C SER A 298 -13.56 20.57 -8.83
N ALA A 299 -13.25 19.27 -8.88
CA ALA A 299 -12.09 18.76 -9.62
C ALA A 299 -12.22 19.00 -11.14
N LEU A 300 -13.42 18.83 -11.70
CA LEU A 300 -13.70 19.13 -13.11
C LEU A 300 -13.60 20.63 -13.42
N ARG A 301 -14.02 21.51 -12.50
CA ARG A 301 -13.82 22.97 -12.62
C ARG A 301 -12.35 23.34 -12.65
N ALA A 302 -11.56 22.79 -11.72
CA ALA A 302 -10.12 23.03 -11.68
C ALA A 302 -9.42 22.60 -12.98
N LEU A 303 -9.81 21.44 -13.53
CA LEU A 303 -9.34 20.98 -14.83
C LEU A 303 -9.70 21.98 -15.94
N ALA A 304 -10.97 22.40 -16.03
CA ALA A 304 -11.41 23.33 -17.06
C ALA A 304 -10.68 24.68 -17.01
N ALA A 305 -10.42 25.19 -15.80
CA ALA A 305 -9.65 26.41 -15.59
C ALA A 305 -8.19 26.28 -16.08
N SER A 306 -7.57 25.11 -15.84
CA SER A 306 -6.20 24.85 -16.30
C SER A 306 -6.06 24.74 -17.82
N GLU A 307 -7.12 24.32 -18.54
CA GLU A 307 -7.14 24.22 -20.00
C GLU A 307 -7.55 25.55 -20.69
N GLY A 308 -7.84 26.62 -19.94
CA GLY A 308 -8.14 27.96 -20.47
C GLY A 308 -9.48 28.08 -21.20
N GLY A 309 -10.41 27.15 -20.99
CA GLY A 309 -11.71 27.10 -21.67
C GLY A 309 -12.86 27.74 -20.90
N THR A 310 -14.03 27.87 -21.54
CA THR A 310 -15.31 28.16 -20.86
C THR A 310 -15.74 26.91 -20.08
N GLY A 311 -15.29 26.81 -18.83
CA GLY A 311 -15.56 25.68 -17.95
C GLY A 311 -16.94 25.71 -17.30
N ILE A 312 -17.08 24.92 -16.23
CA ILE A 312 -18.28 24.88 -15.40
C ILE A 312 -18.32 26.15 -14.52
N PRO A 313 -19.39 26.97 -14.52
CA PRO A 313 -19.48 28.18 -13.72
C PRO A 313 -19.34 27.92 -12.20
N GLU A 314 -18.79 28.89 -11.46
CA GLU A 314 -18.68 28.83 -9.99
C GLU A 314 -20.01 29.08 -9.27
N SER A 315 -20.87 29.92 -9.86
CA SER A 315 -22.15 30.33 -9.29
C SER A 315 -23.27 30.24 -10.31
N GLY A 316 -24.45 29.85 -9.88
CA GLY A 316 -25.64 29.72 -10.72
C GLY A 316 -26.74 28.97 -9.97
N SER A 317 -27.90 28.78 -10.61
CA SER A 317 -28.89 27.85 -10.06
C SER A 317 -28.35 26.41 -10.14
N PRO A 318 -28.76 25.49 -9.26
CA PRO A 318 -28.36 24.08 -9.35
C PRO A 318 -28.62 23.47 -10.74
N ALA A 319 -29.73 23.81 -11.37
CA ALA A 319 -30.06 23.33 -12.71
C ALA A 319 -29.04 23.81 -13.75
N ASP A 320 -28.68 25.10 -13.75
CA ASP A 320 -27.70 25.64 -14.70
C ASP A 320 -26.31 25.02 -14.52
N LEU A 321 -25.92 24.76 -13.27
CA LEU A 321 -24.63 24.14 -12.96
C LEU A 321 -24.59 22.66 -13.35
N VAL A 322 -25.68 21.92 -13.16
CA VAL A 322 -25.82 20.54 -13.66
C VAL A 322 -25.71 20.52 -15.19
N GLU A 323 -26.40 21.42 -15.89
CA GLU A 323 -26.33 21.52 -17.35
C GLU A 323 -24.92 21.81 -17.85
N ALA A 324 -24.23 22.78 -17.23
CA ALA A 324 -22.86 23.13 -17.60
C ALA A 324 -21.89 21.96 -17.34
N THR A 325 -22.06 21.26 -16.22
CA THR A 325 -21.27 20.06 -15.89
C THR A 325 -21.52 18.94 -16.91
N PHE A 326 -22.79 18.66 -17.22
CA PHE A 326 -23.18 17.66 -18.20
C PHE A 326 -22.57 17.96 -19.57
N ALA A 327 -22.64 19.21 -20.04
CA ALA A 327 -22.07 19.63 -21.31
C ALA A 327 -20.53 19.45 -21.34
N TYR A 328 -19.85 19.90 -20.29
CA TYR A 328 -18.39 19.80 -20.18
C TYR A 328 -17.92 18.34 -20.16
N VAL A 329 -18.52 17.49 -19.31
CA VAL A 329 -18.17 16.07 -19.22
C VAL A 329 -18.48 15.34 -20.53
N THR A 330 -19.61 15.65 -21.18
CA THR A 330 -19.95 15.08 -22.49
C THR A 330 -18.90 15.45 -23.56
N ALA A 331 -18.40 16.69 -23.54
CA ALA A 331 -17.34 17.11 -24.45
C ALA A 331 -16.01 16.38 -24.18
N LEU A 332 -15.64 16.17 -22.91
CA LEU A 332 -14.47 15.38 -22.55
C LEU A 332 -14.57 13.93 -23.04
N MET A 333 -15.74 13.31 -22.87
CA MET A 333 -15.98 11.94 -23.36
C MET A 333 -15.96 11.87 -24.89
N ALA A 334 -16.52 12.86 -25.59
CA ALA A 334 -16.51 12.92 -27.05
C ALA A 334 -15.09 13.12 -27.62
N ALA A 335 -14.20 13.77 -26.87
CA ALA A 335 -12.81 13.99 -27.22
C ALA A 335 -11.86 12.85 -26.78
N ASP A 336 -12.39 11.74 -26.24
CA ASP A 336 -11.63 10.61 -25.66
C ASP A 336 -10.54 11.06 -24.66
N LYS A 337 -10.84 12.10 -23.86
CA LYS A 337 -9.90 12.63 -22.85
C LYS A 337 -9.77 11.66 -21.68
N LYS A 338 -8.55 11.20 -21.36
CA LYS A 338 -8.27 10.24 -20.27
C LYS A 338 -7.73 10.91 -19.00
N VAL A 339 -8.46 11.89 -18.48
CA VAL A 339 -8.06 12.73 -17.34
C VAL A 339 -8.61 12.23 -16.00
N GLY A 340 -7.91 12.51 -14.90
CA GLY A 340 -8.25 12.03 -13.55
C GLY A 340 -9.67 12.38 -13.09
N PRO A 341 -10.09 13.66 -13.11
CA PRO A 341 -11.42 14.07 -12.66
C PRO A 341 -12.57 13.41 -13.43
N LEU A 342 -12.40 13.20 -14.75
CA LEU A 342 -13.40 12.48 -15.55
C LEU A 342 -13.53 11.02 -15.10
N LYS A 343 -12.41 10.34 -14.87
CA LYS A 343 -12.40 8.93 -14.44
C LYS A 343 -13.04 8.77 -13.05
N GLN A 344 -12.86 9.75 -12.17
CA GLN A 344 -13.47 9.75 -10.84
C GLN A 344 -15.00 9.76 -10.93
N LEU A 345 -15.57 10.76 -11.62
CA LEU A 345 -17.01 10.86 -11.83
C LEU A 345 -17.58 9.62 -12.56
N GLN A 346 -16.87 9.11 -13.59
CA GLN A 346 -17.26 7.86 -14.25
C GLN A 346 -17.32 6.68 -13.28
N GLY A 347 -16.36 6.59 -12.35
CA GLY A 347 -16.34 5.61 -11.28
C GLY A 347 -17.60 5.65 -10.41
N HIS A 348 -18.01 6.85 -9.98
CA HIS A 348 -19.22 7.04 -9.16
C HIS A 348 -20.51 6.72 -9.94
N ILE A 349 -20.57 7.08 -11.22
CA ILE A 349 -21.71 6.71 -12.09
C ILE A 349 -21.79 5.19 -12.25
N TRP A 350 -20.67 4.51 -12.48
CA TRP A 350 -20.64 3.05 -12.57
C TRP A 350 -21.06 2.39 -11.26
N ARG A 351 -20.66 2.95 -10.11
CA ARG A 351 -21.09 2.46 -8.79
C ARG A 351 -22.60 2.39 -8.70
N GLY A 352 -23.30 3.47 -9.05
CA GLY A 352 -24.77 3.49 -9.09
C GLY A 352 -25.35 2.42 -10.02
N GLY A 353 -24.76 2.21 -11.19
CA GLY A 353 -25.21 1.18 -12.14
C GLY A 353 -25.00 -0.25 -11.66
N PHE A 354 -23.89 -0.54 -10.96
CA PHE A 354 -23.64 -1.85 -10.37
C PHE A 354 -24.56 -2.11 -9.17
N GLU A 355 -24.78 -1.10 -8.32
CA GLU A 355 -25.67 -1.20 -7.16
C GLU A 355 -27.15 -1.35 -7.56
N SER A 356 -27.58 -0.70 -8.65
CA SER A 356 -28.94 -0.85 -9.20
C SER A 356 -29.14 -2.14 -9.99
N GLY A 357 -28.06 -2.83 -10.36
CA GLY A 357 -28.07 -4.02 -11.22
C GLY A 357 -28.24 -3.73 -12.72
N GLU A 358 -28.20 -2.45 -13.13
CA GLU A 358 -28.18 -2.07 -14.55
C GLU A 358 -26.84 -2.40 -15.24
N LEU A 359 -25.76 -2.42 -14.47
CA LEU A 359 -24.46 -2.93 -14.87
C LEU A 359 -24.17 -4.26 -14.20
N ALA A 360 -23.56 -5.17 -14.96
CA ALA A 360 -22.99 -6.39 -14.45
C ALA A 360 -21.66 -6.66 -15.16
N GLY A 361 -20.66 -7.12 -14.41
CA GLY A 361 -19.39 -7.60 -14.91
C GLY A 361 -19.62 -8.72 -15.91
N ASP A 362 -19.04 -8.55 -17.09
CA ASP A 362 -19.10 -9.52 -18.17
C ASP A 362 -17.77 -10.28 -18.22
N PHE A 363 -17.86 -11.60 -18.02
CA PHE A 363 -16.72 -12.49 -17.94
C PHE A 363 -16.88 -13.65 -18.91
N TYR A 364 -15.76 -14.18 -19.40
CA TYR A 364 -15.81 -15.41 -20.18
C TYR A 364 -16.34 -16.59 -19.32
N PRO A 365 -17.08 -17.55 -19.90
CA PRO A 365 -17.73 -18.63 -19.14
C PRO A 365 -16.79 -19.51 -18.31
N ASP A 366 -15.51 -19.60 -18.70
CA ASP A 366 -14.50 -20.39 -17.98
C ASP A 366 -13.92 -19.67 -16.76
N VAL A 367 -14.14 -18.36 -16.59
CA VAL A 367 -13.50 -17.57 -15.53
C VAL A 367 -13.99 -17.96 -14.15
N ALA A 368 -15.31 -17.97 -13.93
CA ALA A 368 -15.88 -18.34 -12.65
C ALA A 368 -15.46 -19.75 -12.17
N PRO A 369 -15.56 -20.82 -13.00
CA PRO A 369 -15.10 -22.14 -12.59
C PRO A 369 -13.58 -22.22 -12.41
N ALA A 370 -12.77 -21.50 -13.21
CA ALA A 370 -11.32 -21.46 -13.03
C ALA A 370 -10.91 -20.81 -11.71
N LEU A 371 -11.53 -19.68 -11.34
CA LEU A 371 -11.30 -19.01 -10.05
C LEU A 371 -11.67 -19.93 -8.87
N ALA A 372 -12.78 -20.66 -8.97
CA ALA A 372 -13.18 -21.62 -7.96
C ALA A 372 -12.20 -22.80 -7.84
N SER A 373 -11.66 -23.28 -8.98
CA SER A 373 -10.66 -24.34 -9.01
C SER A 373 -9.34 -23.91 -8.37
N LEU A 374 -8.84 -22.72 -8.72
CA LEU A 374 -7.65 -22.11 -8.11
C LEU A 374 -7.79 -21.98 -6.59
N ALA A 375 -8.94 -21.45 -6.13
CA ALA A 375 -9.23 -21.34 -4.71
C ALA A 375 -9.26 -22.71 -4.01
N SER A 376 -9.86 -23.73 -4.65
CA SER A 376 -9.92 -25.10 -4.11
C SER A 376 -8.55 -25.79 -4.06
N ALA A 377 -7.65 -25.42 -4.97
CA ALA A 377 -6.26 -25.86 -4.99
C ALA A 377 -5.35 -25.10 -4.00
N GLY A 378 -5.91 -24.14 -3.24
CA GLY A 378 -5.15 -23.31 -2.30
C GLY A 378 -4.30 -22.23 -2.96
N VAL A 379 -4.51 -21.95 -4.25
CA VAL A 379 -3.78 -20.91 -4.99
C VAL A 379 -4.41 -19.55 -4.72
N LYS A 380 -3.60 -18.61 -4.19
CA LYS A 380 -4.09 -17.25 -3.91
C LYS A 380 -4.18 -16.46 -5.21
N THR A 381 -5.39 -16.03 -5.56
CA THR A 381 -5.66 -15.37 -6.85
C THR A 381 -5.89 -13.87 -6.67
N TYR A 382 -5.23 -13.04 -7.47
CA TYR A 382 -5.30 -11.58 -7.43
C TYR A 382 -5.59 -11.01 -8.81
N ILE A 383 -6.07 -9.77 -8.85
CA ILE A 383 -6.26 -9.02 -10.09
C ILE A 383 -5.23 -7.90 -10.20
N TYR A 384 -4.69 -7.66 -11.40
CA TYR A 384 -3.87 -6.48 -11.69
C TYR A 384 -4.33 -5.84 -13.00
N SER A 385 -4.95 -4.66 -12.91
CA SER A 385 -5.54 -3.96 -14.06
C SER A 385 -5.28 -2.45 -14.01
N SER A 386 -5.49 -1.78 -15.14
CA SER A 386 -5.37 -0.32 -15.24
C SER A 386 -6.53 0.42 -14.54
N GLY A 387 -7.69 -0.22 -14.42
CA GLY A 387 -8.84 0.30 -13.67
C GLY A 387 -8.57 0.37 -12.16
N SER A 388 -9.20 1.33 -11.47
CA SER A 388 -9.03 1.49 -10.01
C SER A 388 -9.46 0.24 -9.25
N ARG A 389 -8.85 -0.04 -8.09
CA ARG A 389 -9.25 -1.18 -7.23
C ARG A 389 -10.74 -1.17 -6.87
N GLU A 390 -11.35 0.01 -6.76
CA GLU A 390 -12.79 0.14 -6.54
C GLU A 390 -13.60 -0.38 -7.73
N ALA A 391 -13.27 0.06 -8.95
CA ALA A 391 -13.92 -0.42 -10.18
C ALA A 391 -13.77 -1.93 -10.34
N GLN A 392 -12.57 -2.46 -10.07
CA GLN A 392 -12.33 -3.91 -10.11
C GLN A 392 -13.24 -4.66 -9.12
N ARG A 393 -13.36 -4.18 -7.87
CA ARG A 393 -14.27 -4.77 -6.88
C ARG A 393 -15.72 -4.75 -7.34
N MET A 394 -16.17 -3.69 -8.00
CA MET A 394 -17.54 -3.61 -8.51
C MET A 394 -17.80 -4.61 -9.64
N VAL A 395 -16.88 -4.69 -10.60
CA VAL A 395 -16.98 -5.61 -11.75
C VAL A 395 -17.00 -7.08 -11.29
N PHE A 396 -16.11 -7.48 -10.38
CA PHE A 396 -16.09 -8.85 -9.86
C PHE A 396 -17.18 -9.14 -8.83
N GLY A 397 -17.69 -8.12 -8.14
CA GLY A 397 -18.76 -8.26 -7.14
C GLY A 397 -20.14 -8.44 -7.75
N ASN A 398 -20.38 -7.87 -8.93
CA ASN A 398 -21.68 -7.81 -9.57
C ASN A 398 -21.62 -8.46 -10.95
N SER A 399 -21.64 -9.79 -11.03
CA SER A 399 -21.57 -10.50 -12.31
C SER A 399 -22.75 -11.44 -12.53
N LYS A 400 -22.94 -11.89 -13.77
CA LYS A 400 -23.93 -12.95 -14.10
C LYS A 400 -23.61 -14.30 -13.43
N PHE A 401 -22.39 -14.48 -12.94
CA PHE A 401 -21.93 -15.66 -12.20
C PHE A 401 -22.02 -15.47 -10.68
N GLY A 402 -22.66 -14.39 -10.21
CA GLY A 402 -22.69 -13.97 -8.82
C GLY A 402 -21.43 -13.21 -8.40
N ASP A 403 -21.23 -13.08 -7.09
CA ASP A 403 -20.04 -12.41 -6.54
C ASP A 403 -18.81 -13.33 -6.65
N LEU A 404 -17.88 -12.95 -7.52
CA LEU A 404 -16.63 -13.68 -7.77
C LEU A 404 -15.52 -13.29 -6.80
N ARG A 405 -15.67 -12.21 -6.01
CA ARG A 405 -14.65 -11.74 -5.07
C ARG A 405 -14.33 -12.75 -3.98
N LYS A 406 -15.28 -13.65 -3.68
CA LYS A 406 -15.07 -14.77 -2.75
C LYS A 406 -13.94 -15.73 -3.15
N HIS A 407 -13.53 -15.71 -4.42
CA HIS A 407 -12.41 -16.51 -4.94
C HIS A 407 -11.12 -15.70 -5.10
N LEU A 408 -11.16 -14.40 -4.81
CA LEU A 408 -10.04 -13.49 -4.96
C LEU A 408 -9.45 -13.11 -3.60
N SER A 409 -8.13 -12.97 -3.56
CA SER A 409 -7.35 -12.56 -2.38
C SER A 409 -7.02 -11.07 -2.37
N GLY A 410 -7.13 -10.37 -3.50
CA GLY A 410 -6.89 -8.93 -3.56
C GLY A 410 -6.86 -8.34 -4.98
N PHE A 411 -6.66 -7.03 -5.03
CA PHE A 411 -6.68 -6.23 -6.26
C PHE A 411 -5.50 -5.25 -6.26
N PHE A 412 -4.81 -5.17 -7.39
CA PHE A 412 -3.76 -4.21 -7.69
C PHE A 412 -4.20 -3.33 -8.87
N ASP A 413 -3.81 -2.07 -8.82
CA ASP A 413 -3.98 -1.13 -9.93
C ASP A 413 -2.66 -0.39 -10.19
N THR A 414 -2.71 0.61 -11.05
CA THR A 414 -1.54 1.41 -11.47
C THR A 414 -0.89 2.22 -10.34
N THR A 415 -1.49 2.28 -9.14
CA THR A 415 -0.80 2.78 -7.94
C THR A 415 0.40 1.91 -7.55
N SER A 416 0.40 0.63 -7.95
CA SER A 416 1.52 -0.31 -7.79
C SER A 416 2.59 -0.14 -8.87
N GLY A 417 2.40 0.81 -9.81
CA GLY A 417 3.25 1.08 -10.96
C GLY A 417 2.62 0.68 -12.31
N PRO A 418 3.23 1.09 -13.43
CA PRO A 418 2.77 0.75 -14.78
C PRO A 418 2.90 -0.76 -15.10
N LYS A 419 1.90 -1.35 -15.78
CA LYS A 419 1.86 -2.79 -16.12
C LYS A 419 2.95 -3.26 -17.08
N VAL A 420 3.65 -2.35 -17.75
CA VAL A 420 4.72 -2.65 -18.71
C VAL A 420 6.13 -2.50 -18.12
N GLU A 421 6.23 -2.31 -16.80
CA GLU A 421 7.51 -2.11 -16.12
C GLU A 421 7.76 -3.20 -15.08
N ALA A 422 8.92 -3.86 -15.16
CA ALA A 422 9.30 -4.95 -14.24
C ALA A 422 9.29 -4.54 -12.76
N ARG A 423 9.50 -3.25 -12.45
CA ARG A 423 9.44 -2.74 -11.06
C ARG A 423 8.06 -2.91 -10.43
N SER A 424 6.98 -2.78 -11.20
CA SER A 424 5.62 -2.91 -10.70
C SER A 424 5.34 -4.33 -10.23
N TYR A 425 5.85 -5.32 -10.95
CA TYR A 425 5.77 -6.74 -10.56
C TYR A 425 6.61 -7.04 -9.33
N LYS A 426 7.76 -6.40 -9.13
CA LYS A 426 8.55 -6.54 -7.89
C LYS A 426 7.83 -5.91 -6.68
N GLU A 427 7.17 -4.79 -6.87
CA GLU A 427 6.35 -4.14 -5.84
C GLU A 427 5.15 -5.02 -5.46
N ILE A 428 4.45 -5.56 -6.47
CA ILE A 428 3.34 -6.49 -6.27
C ILE A 428 3.85 -7.77 -5.58
N GLN A 429 4.99 -8.33 -6.00
CA GLN A 429 5.58 -9.51 -5.35
C GLN A 429 5.83 -9.26 -3.85
N SER A 430 6.37 -8.09 -3.52
CA SER A 430 6.62 -7.68 -2.13
C SER A 430 5.32 -7.58 -1.35
N SER A 431 4.28 -6.99 -1.96
CA SER A 431 2.93 -6.88 -1.40
C SER A 431 2.25 -8.25 -1.22
N LEU A 432 2.50 -9.20 -2.11
CA LEU A 432 1.97 -10.57 -2.05
C LEU A 432 2.64 -11.42 -0.96
N GLY A 433 3.83 -11.02 -0.51
CA GLY A 433 4.65 -11.83 0.40
C GLY A 433 5.25 -13.07 -0.29
N ALA A 434 5.43 -13.07 -1.61
CA ALA A 434 5.97 -14.24 -2.31
C ALA A 434 7.51 -14.30 -2.23
N ASP A 435 8.04 -15.36 -1.61
CA ASP A 435 9.49 -15.53 -1.40
C ASP A 435 10.27 -15.79 -2.70
N SER A 436 9.61 -16.37 -3.70
CA SER A 436 10.20 -16.64 -5.02
C SER A 436 9.34 -16.04 -6.12
N PRO A 437 9.91 -15.25 -7.05
CA PRO A 437 9.16 -14.72 -8.18
C PRO A 437 8.63 -15.86 -9.07
N ALA A 438 9.35 -16.99 -9.14
CA ALA A 438 8.91 -18.17 -9.88
C ALA A 438 7.68 -18.86 -9.28
N SER A 439 7.24 -18.49 -8.06
CA SER A 439 5.97 -19.00 -7.47
C SER A 439 4.74 -18.20 -7.91
N ILE A 440 4.93 -17.10 -8.65
CA ILE A 440 3.85 -16.25 -9.13
C ILE A 440 3.68 -16.45 -10.63
N LEU A 441 2.45 -16.67 -11.05
CA LEU A 441 2.05 -16.71 -12.45
C LEU A 441 1.18 -15.50 -12.78
N PHE A 442 1.57 -14.73 -13.79
CA PHE A 442 0.75 -13.67 -14.36
C PHE A 442 0.09 -14.12 -15.67
N ALA A 443 -1.22 -13.95 -15.77
CA ALA A 443 -1.98 -14.21 -16.99
C ALA A 443 -2.50 -12.89 -17.57
N THR A 444 -2.15 -12.60 -18.81
CA THR A 444 -2.51 -11.38 -19.56
C THR A 444 -2.64 -11.70 -21.04
N ASP A 445 -3.38 -10.92 -21.80
CA ASP A 445 -3.37 -10.96 -23.26
C ASP A 445 -2.21 -10.16 -23.87
N MET A 446 -1.62 -9.23 -23.11
CA MET A 446 -0.63 -8.29 -23.60
C MET A 446 0.82 -8.80 -23.47
N TYR A 447 1.50 -8.95 -24.62
CA TYR A 447 2.91 -9.36 -24.65
C TYR A 447 3.84 -8.43 -23.84
N ALA A 448 3.64 -7.12 -23.91
CA ALA A 448 4.49 -6.16 -23.20
C ALA A 448 4.43 -6.34 -21.67
N GLU A 449 3.24 -6.67 -21.14
CA GLU A 449 3.04 -6.95 -19.72
C GLU A 449 3.63 -8.31 -19.33
N ALA A 450 3.38 -9.36 -20.13
CA ALA A 450 3.98 -10.67 -19.92
C ALA A 450 5.53 -10.59 -19.93
N LYS A 451 6.11 -9.77 -20.82
CA LYS A 451 7.56 -9.52 -20.86
C LYS A 451 8.03 -8.86 -19.56
N ALA A 452 7.35 -7.81 -19.10
CA ALA A 452 7.71 -7.12 -17.86
C ALA A 452 7.61 -8.03 -16.62
N ALA A 453 6.59 -8.90 -16.56
CA ALA A 453 6.47 -9.91 -15.50
C ALA A 453 7.66 -10.90 -15.52
N ARG A 454 8.04 -11.41 -16.70
CA ARG A 454 9.20 -12.31 -16.85
C ARG A 454 10.53 -11.64 -16.51
N GLU A 455 10.70 -10.35 -16.85
CA GLU A 455 11.85 -9.56 -16.43
C GLU A 455 11.95 -9.41 -14.91
N ALA A 456 10.83 -9.45 -14.21
CA ALA A 456 10.77 -9.51 -12.74
C ALA A 456 10.97 -10.94 -12.18
N GLY A 457 11.14 -11.94 -13.04
CA GLY A 457 11.34 -13.34 -12.67
C GLY A 457 10.05 -14.15 -12.47
N TRP A 458 8.88 -13.57 -12.76
CA TRP A 458 7.60 -14.27 -12.64
C TRP A 458 7.41 -15.27 -13.78
N GLN A 459 6.55 -16.26 -13.54
CA GLN A 459 5.95 -17.02 -14.63
C GLN A 459 4.93 -16.11 -15.35
N ALA A 460 4.83 -16.24 -16.67
CA ALA A 460 3.83 -15.52 -17.45
C ALA A 460 3.18 -16.45 -18.47
N VAL A 461 1.87 -16.30 -18.65
CA VAL A 461 1.10 -16.96 -19.70
C VAL A 461 0.32 -15.93 -20.49
N LEU A 462 0.26 -16.12 -21.81
CA LEU A 462 -0.52 -15.29 -22.71
C LEU A 462 -1.90 -15.90 -22.93
N VAL A 463 -2.94 -15.14 -22.60
CA VAL A 463 -4.33 -15.58 -22.77
C VAL A 463 -4.85 -15.13 -24.12
N ILE A 464 -5.28 -16.10 -24.94
CA ILE A 464 -5.80 -15.85 -26.28
C ILE A 464 -7.32 -15.95 -26.23
N ARG A 465 -7.98 -14.79 -26.31
CA ARG A 465 -9.44 -14.69 -26.37
C ARG A 465 -9.94 -14.18 -27.73
N PRO A 466 -11.19 -14.45 -28.09
CA PRO A 466 -11.81 -13.84 -29.26
C PRO A 466 -11.77 -12.31 -29.17
N GLY A 467 -11.23 -11.66 -30.21
CA GLY A 467 -11.10 -10.21 -30.29
C GLY A 467 -9.73 -9.66 -29.88
N ASN A 468 -8.86 -10.47 -29.25
CA ASN A 468 -7.51 -10.04 -28.91
C ASN A 468 -6.67 -9.80 -30.17
N GLN A 469 -5.73 -8.87 -30.09
CA GLN A 469 -4.77 -8.62 -31.16
C GLN A 469 -3.87 -9.86 -31.36
N PRO A 470 -3.43 -10.15 -32.61
CA PRO A 470 -2.45 -11.20 -32.85
C PRO A 470 -1.19 -10.97 -32.02
N LEU A 471 -0.67 -12.03 -31.41
CA LEU A 471 0.56 -11.95 -30.64
C LEU A 471 1.75 -11.63 -31.58
N PRO A 472 2.69 -10.76 -31.14
CA PRO A 472 3.87 -10.44 -31.93
C PRO A 472 4.80 -11.66 -32.01
N PRO A 473 5.65 -11.79 -33.05
CA PRO A 473 6.59 -12.91 -33.19
C PRO A 473 7.50 -13.13 -31.98
N GLU A 474 7.85 -12.05 -31.26
CA GLU A 474 8.68 -12.05 -30.05
C GLU A 474 7.99 -12.74 -28.86
N ALA A 475 6.68 -12.98 -28.92
CA ALA A 475 5.98 -13.80 -27.94
C ALA A 475 6.31 -15.29 -28.05
N ALA A 476 7.04 -15.71 -29.09
CA ALA A 476 7.49 -17.09 -29.27
C ALA A 476 8.27 -17.58 -28.03
N GLY A 477 7.76 -18.63 -27.39
CA GLY A 477 8.34 -19.22 -26.18
C GLY A 477 7.70 -18.79 -24.86
N ILE A 478 6.67 -17.92 -24.87
CA ILE A 478 5.76 -17.75 -23.73
C ILE A 478 4.60 -18.74 -23.89
N ARG A 479 4.23 -19.43 -22.81
CA ARG A 479 3.09 -20.35 -22.81
C ARG A 479 1.80 -19.59 -23.14
N THR A 480 1.02 -20.11 -24.07
CA THR A 480 -0.30 -19.57 -24.44
C THR A 480 -1.41 -20.47 -23.93
N ILE A 481 -2.53 -19.89 -23.49
CA ILE A 481 -3.74 -20.61 -23.10
C ILE A 481 -4.97 -19.97 -23.75
N HIS A 482 -6.02 -20.75 -23.98
CA HIS A 482 -7.30 -20.28 -24.54
C HIS A 482 -8.42 -20.24 -23.49
N SER A 483 -8.19 -20.88 -22.35
CA SER A 483 -9.09 -20.94 -21.20
C SER A 483 -8.29 -20.81 -19.90
N LEU A 484 -8.84 -20.11 -18.90
CA LEU A 484 -8.23 -20.05 -17.56
C LEU A 484 -8.26 -21.41 -16.85
N ALA A 485 -9.06 -22.37 -17.32
CA ALA A 485 -9.03 -23.74 -16.83
C ALA A 485 -7.68 -24.43 -17.06
N GLU A 486 -6.86 -23.93 -17.99
CA GLU A 486 -5.53 -24.45 -18.30
C GLU A 486 -4.44 -23.93 -17.35
N LEU A 487 -4.77 -23.06 -16.39
CA LEU A 487 -3.78 -22.50 -15.47
C LEU A 487 -3.21 -23.52 -14.48
N LEU A 488 -3.96 -24.58 -14.18
CA LEU A 488 -3.58 -25.68 -13.29
C LEU A 488 -3.14 -26.92 -14.08
#